data_AF-A0A5N9HG36-F1
#
_entry.id   AF-A0A5N9HG36-F1
#
_cell.length_a   1.000
_cell.length_b   1.000
_cell.length_c   1.000
_cell.angle_alpha   90.00
_cell.angle_beta   90.00
_cell.angle_gamma   90.00
#
_symmetry.space_group_name_H-M   'P 1'
#
loop_
_entity.id
_entity.type
_entity.pdbx_description
1 polymer ?
#
loop_
_entity_poly.entity_id
_entity_poly.type
_entity_poly.pdbx_seq_one_letter_code
_entity_poly.pdbx_strand_id
1 'polypeptide(L)'
;MNINNCHNVDDFKKLARKRLPSPIFHYIDGAADDESTYKRNTESFEDCDLVPNVLAGVDNIDISTTVMGQKLSMPLFLSPVALQRLFHYQGERAVGRAAEKYGTMFGISSLGTVSIEEIGATINAPKIFQLYFHKDRG
;
A
#
# COMPACT_ATOMS: atom_id res chain seq x y z
N MET A 1 8.57 12.41 -17.92
CA MET A 1 7.85 12.27 -16.65
C MET A 1 8.71 11.42 -15.73
N ASN A 2 9.19 11.99 -14.63
CA ASN A 2 9.89 11.26 -13.57
C ASN A 2 9.01 11.24 -12.31
N ILE A 3 9.48 10.61 -11.23
CA ILE A 3 8.69 10.46 -10.00
C ILE A 3 8.32 11.81 -9.36
N ASN A 4 9.13 12.86 -9.57
CA ASN A 4 8.87 14.21 -9.04
C ASN A 4 7.79 14.94 -9.83
N ASN A 5 7.32 14.38 -10.96
CA ASN A 5 6.22 14.90 -11.75
C ASN A 5 4.90 14.14 -11.51
N CYS A 6 4.84 13.24 -10.52
CA CYS A 6 3.60 12.58 -10.16
C CYS A 6 2.83 13.44 -9.15
N HIS A 7 1.59 13.80 -9.47
CA HIS A 7 0.73 14.59 -8.58
C HIS A 7 -0.44 13.78 -8.01
N ASN A 8 -0.68 12.59 -8.54
CA ASN A 8 -1.69 11.64 -8.06
C ASN A 8 -1.24 10.18 -8.29
N VAL A 9 -2.07 9.23 -7.87
CA VAL A 9 -1.78 7.79 -8.00
C VAL A 9 -1.72 7.33 -9.47
N ASP A 10 -2.57 7.88 -10.35
CA ASP A 10 -2.61 7.53 -11.77
C ASP A 10 -1.30 7.86 -12.50
N ASP A 11 -0.63 8.91 -12.08
CA ASP A 11 0.68 9.28 -12.59
C ASP A 11 1.74 8.23 -12.27
N PHE A 12 1.71 7.66 -11.06
CA PHE A 12 2.58 6.53 -10.71
C PHE A 12 2.24 5.28 -11.54
N LYS A 13 0.94 5.00 -11.76
CA LYS A 13 0.49 3.89 -12.62
C LYS A 13 1.01 4.03 -14.06
N LYS A 14 0.93 5.24 -14.65
CA LYS A 14 1.49 5.52 -15.99
C LYS A 14 3.01 5.31 -16.03
N LEU A 15 3.74 5.70 -14.99
CA LEU A 15 5.19 5.46 -14.91
C LEU A 15 5.54 3.98 -14.74
N ALA A 16 4.80 3.26 -13.91
CA ALA A 16 4.97 1.82 -13.71
C ALA A 16 4.75 1.06 -15.03
N ARG A 17 3.68 1.40 -15.78
CA ARG A 17 3.38 0.82 -17.11
C ARG A 17 4.52 0.98 -18.12
N LYS A 18 5.24 2.11 -18.05
CA LYS A 18 6.37 2.39 -18.95
C LYS A 18 7.65 1.65 -18.55
N ARG A 19 7.80 1.27 -17.27
CA ARG A 19 9.03 0.68 -16.72
C ARG A 19 8.97 -0.83 -16.56
N LEU A 20 7.80 -1.38 -16.26
CA LEU A 20 7.63 -2.80 -16.01
C LEU A 20 7.39 -3.56 -17.31
N PRO A 21 7.90 -4.81 -17.44
CA PRO A 21 7.45 -5.72 -18.49
C PRO A 21 5.93 -5.87 -18.44
N SER A 22 5.28 -5.94 -19.61
CA SER A 22 3.81 -5.95 -19.71
C SER A 22 3.13 -6.99 -18.81
N PRO A 23 3.56 -8.27 -18.76
CA PRO A 23 2.95 -9.26 -17.85
C PRO A 23 3.05 -8.87 -16.37
N ILE A 24 4.16 -8.25 -15.96
CA ILE A 24 4.39 -7.83 -14.58
C ILE A 24 3.54 -6.61 -14.23
N PHE A 25 3.38 -5.67 -15.17
CA PHE A 25 2.46 -4.55 -15.00
C PHE A 25 1.01 -5.04 -14.85
N HIS A 26 0.56 -5.93 -15.73
CA HIS A 26 -0.80 -6.48 -15.65
C HIS A 26 -1.03 -7.33 -14.39
N TYR A 27 0.01 -7.95 -13.83
CA TYR A 27 -0.12 -8.66 -12.55
C TYR A 27 -0.47 -7.74 -11.36
N ILE A 28 0.09 -6.53 -11.30
CA ILE A 28 -0.21 -5.58 -10.20
C ILE A 28 -1.43 -4.70 -10.49
N ASP A 29 -1.63 -4.34 -11.76
CA ASP A 29 -2.65 -3.37 -12.15
C ASP A 29 -4.00 -4.02 -12.51
N GLY A 30 -3.97 -5.28 -12.95
CA GLY A 30 -5.15 -6.00 -13.41
C GLY A 30 -6.04 -6.50 -12.27
N ALA A 31 -7.31 -6.70 -12.58
CA ALA A 31 -8.30 -7.23 -11.66
C ALA A 31 -9.04 -8.45 -12.23
N ALA A 32 -10.07 -8.92 -11.54
CA ALA A 32 -10.84 -10.09 -11.95
C ALA A 32 -11.65 -9.82 -13.23
N ASP A 33 -11.51 -10.71 -14.21
CA ASP A 33 -12.29 -10.77 -15.45
C ASP A 33 -12.38 -9.42 -16.19
N ASP A 34 -13.58 -8.88 -16.35
CA ASP A 34 -13.84 -7.60 -17.04
C ASP A 34 -13.49 -6.35 -16.22
N GLU A 35 -12.94 -6.52 -15.02
CA GLU A 35 -12.50 -5.47 -14.09
C GLU A 35 -13.62 -4.52 -13.64
N SER A 36 -14.89 -4.90 -13.83
CA SER A 36 -16.06 -4.07 -13.48
C SER A 36 -16.08 -3.67 -11.99
N THR A 37 -15.71 -4.60 -11.11
CA THR A 37 -15.63 -4.34 -9.66
C THR A 37 -14.45 -3.44 -9.30
N TYR A 38 -13.32 -3.58 -10.00
CA TYR A 38 -12.16 -2.70 -9.80
C TYR A 38 -12.50 -1.25 -10.15
N LYS A 39 -13.19 -1.02 -11.27
CA LYS A 39 -13.70 0.30 -11.66
C LYS A 39 -14.68 0.85 -10.62
N ARG A 40 -15.63 0.03 -10.16
CA ARG A 40 -16.63 0.43 -9.15
C ARG A 40 -16.00 0.85 -7.81
N ASN A 41 -14.92 0.20 -7.37
CA ASN A 41 -14.23 0.57 -6.12
C ASN A 41 -13.73 2.01 -6.13
N THR A 42 -13.33 2.53 -7.29
CA THR A 42 -12.92 3.94 -7.43
C THR A 42 -14.14 4.84 -7.59
N GLU A 43 -15.08 4.47 -8.48
CA GLU A 43 -16.28 5.28 -8.76
C GLU A 43 -17.16 5.49 -7.53
N SER A 44 -17.19 4.55 -6.59
CA SER A 44 -18.00 4.67 -5.37
C SER A 44 -17.62 5.86 -4.47
N PHE A 45 -16.41 6.41 -4.63
CA PHE A 45 -16.01 7.61 -3.88
C PHE A 45 -16.68 8.87 -4.43
N GLU A 46 -17.12 8.89 -5.70
CA GLU A 46 -17.84 10.02 -6.31
C GLU A 46 -19.29 10.13 -5.80
N ASP A 47 -19.82 9.05 -5.20
CA ASP A 47 -21.14 9.04 -4.56
C ASP A 47 -21.10 9.66 -3.14
N CYS A 48 -19.93 10.06 -2.65
CA CYS A 48 -19.72 10.60 -1.30
C CYS A 48 -19.24 12.06 -1.35
N ASP A 49 -20.13 13.00 -1.08
CA ASP A 49 -19.76 14.42 -0.96
C ASP A 49 -19.06 14.73 0.37
N LEU A 50 -17.91 15.40 0.29
CA LEU A 50 -17.28 16.03 1.45
C LEU A 50 -17.94 17.38 1.70
N VAL A 51 -18.64 17.54 2.82
CA VAL A 51 -19.24 18.82 3.23
C VAL A 51 -18.19 19.64 3.99
N PRO A 52 -17.66 20.74 3.41
CA PRO A 52 -16.64 21.55 4.06
C PRO A 52 -17.23 22.28 5.27
N ASN A 53 -16.49 22.30 6.38
CA ASN A 53 -16.83 23.10 7.55
C ASN A 53 -15.96 24.38 7.59
N VAL A 54 -16.58 25.55 7.52
CA VAL A 54 -15.89 26.85 7.46
C VAL A 54 -15.60 27.38 8.86
N LEU A 55 -14.48 28.11 9.01
CA LEU A 55 -14.02 28.67 10.28
C LEU A 55 -13.82 27.61 11.39
N ALA A 56 -13.49 26.37 11.00
CA ALA A 56 -13.41 25.23 11.92
C ALA A 56 -12.11 25.14 12.76
N GLY A 57 -11.21 26.13 12.65
CA GLY A 57 -9.96 26.16 13.43
C GLY A 57 -8.99 25.02 13.07
N VAL A 58 -8.56 24.96 11.80
CA VAL A 58 -7.70 23.89 11.26
C VAL A 58 -6.20 24.23 11.25
N ASP A 59 -5.77 25.14 12.12
CA ASP A 59 -4.37 25.62 12.15
C ASP A 59 -3.37 24.51 12.51
N ASN A 60 -3.79 23.53 13.33
CA ASN A 60 -3.00 22.37 13.70
C ASN A 60 -3.83 21.09 13.53
N ILE A 61 -3.49 20.30 12.51
CA ILE A 61 -4.18 19.04 12.21
C ILE A 61 -3.32 17.87 12.69
N ASP A 62 -3.80 17.12 13.68
CA ASP A 62 -3.25 15.82 14.05
C ASP A 62 -4.05 14.70 13.35
N ILE A 63 -3.45 14.07 12.33
CA ILE A 63 -4.03 12.91 11.65
C ILE A 63 -3.55 11.58 12.25
N SER A 64 -2.81 11.60 13.35
CA SER A 64 -2.33 10.38 13.99
C SER A 64 -3.48 9.57 14.59
N THR A 65 -3.33 8.25 14.64
CA THR A 65 -4.37 7.35 15.15
C THR A 65 -3.74 6.12 15.81
N THR A 66 -4.57 5.28 16.44
CA THR A 66 -4.14 4.01 17.04
C THR A 66 -4.92 2.87 16.42
N VAL A 67 -4.20 1.90 15.85
CA VAL A 67 -4.79 0.72 15.19
C VAL A 67 -4.19 -0.52 15.84
N MET A 68 -5.03 -1.43 16.35
CA MET A 68 -4.59 -2.67 17.01
C MET A 68 -3.56 -2.43 18.14
N GLY A 69 -3.72 -1.34 18.89
CA GLY A 69 -2.81 -0.93 19.96
C GLY A 69 -1.50 -0.27 19.50
N GLN A 70 -1.31 -0.08 18.20
CA GLN A 70 -0.12 0.56 17.61
C GLN A 70 -0.42 2.00 17.23
N LYS A 71 0.40 2.95 17.67
CA LYS A 71 0.30 4.36 17.27
C LYS A 71 0.85 4.53 15.85
N LEU A 72 0.05 5.13 14.98
CA LEU A 72 0.42 5.49 13.60
C LEU A 72 0.37 7.01 13.43
N SER A 73 1.27 7.55 12.61
CA SER A 73 1.34 8.98 12.31
C SER A 73 0.24 9.46 11.34
N MET A 74 -0.45 8.54 10.67
CA MET A 74 -1.58 8.81 9.76
C MET A 74 -2.55 7.63 9.72
N PRO A 75 -3.81 7.80 9.28
CA PRO A 75 -4.83 6.75 9.30
C PRO A 75 -4.77 5.86 8.05
N LEU A 76 -3.57 5.59 7.55
CA LEU A 76 -3.30 4.80 6.36
C LEU A 76 -2.09 3.92 6.63
N PHE A 77 -2.13 2.66 6.19
CA PHE A 77 -0.99 1.73 6.26
C PHE A 77 -0.80 0.98 4.94
N LEU A 78 0.37 0.35 4.79
CA LEU A 78 0.72 -0.35 3.55
C LEU A 78 0.10 -1.75 3.56
N SER A 79 -0.84 -2.02 2.66
CA SER A 79 -1.52 -3.31 2.58
C SER A 79 -0.56 -4.44 2.17
N PRO A 80 -0.83 -5.69 2.57
CA PRO A 80 -0.06 -6.84 2.12
C PRO A 80 -0.19 -7.03 0.60
N VAL A 81 0.92 -6.94 -0.12
CA VAL A 81 1.03 -7.22 -1.56
C VAL A 81 2.09 -8.29 -1.77
N ALA A 82 1.76 -9.33 -2.53
CA ALA A 82 2.65 -10.43 -2.83
C ALA A 82 3.72 -10.04 -3.87
N LEU A 83 4.82 -10.79 -3.89
CA LEU A 83 5.83 -10.77 -4.96
C LEU A 83 6.41 -9.38 -5.31
N GLN A 84 6.67 -8.52 -4.33
CA GLN A 84 7.01 -7.12 -4.61
C GLN A 84 8.32 -6.92 -5.37
N ARG A 85 9.24 -7.90 -5.31
CA ARG A 85 10.47 -7.88 -6.13
C ARG A 85 10.23 -7.99 -7.63
N LEU A 86 9.03 -8.37 -8.07
CA LEU A 86 8.63 -8.25 -9.48
C LEU A 86 8.57 -6.78 -9.93
N PHE A 87 8.19 -5.86 -9.03
CA PHE A 87 7.98 -4.44 -9.38
C PHE A 87 9.24 -3.60 -9.17
N HIS A 88 10.06 -3.98 -8.19
CA HIS A 88 11.33 -3.32 -7.92
C HIS A 88 12.25 -4.26 -7.14
N TYR A 89 13.54 -4.34 -7.49
CA TYR A 89 14.48 -5.32 -6.90
C TYR A 89 14.57 -5.28 -5.36
N GLN A 90 14.30 -4.13 -4.74
CA GLN A 90 14.27 -4.00 -3.27
C GLN A 90 13.03 -4.64 -2.63
N GLY A 91 11.91 -4.71 -3.36
CA GLY A 91 10.63 -5.29 -2.92
C GLY A 91 10.18 -4.81 -1.55
N GLU A 92 9.81 -5.77 -0.72
CA GLU A 92 9.28 -5.60 0.64
C GLU A 92 10.20 -4.76 1.53
N ARG A 93 11.53 -4.79 1.29
CA ARG A 93 12.48 -3.97 2.06
C ARG A 93 12.23 -2.47 1.87
N ALA A 94 11.92 -2.06 0.64
CA ALA A 94 11.66 -0.65 0.35
C ALA A 94 10.34 -0.19 0.96
N VAL A 95 9.32 -1.05 0.89
CA VAL A 95 7.99 -0.80 1.47
C VAL A 95 8.06 -0.74 2.99
N GLY A 96 8.76 -1.66 3.64
CA GLY A 96 9.01 -1.63 5.09
C GLY A 96 9.72 -0.36 5.55
N ARG A 97 10.77 0.07 4.83
CA ARG A 97 11.47 1.34 5.13
C ARG A 97 10.58 2.56 4.94
N ALA A 98 9.67 2.52 3.96
CA ALA A 98 8.69 3.59 3.79
C ALA A 98 7.71 3.63 4.97
N ALA A 99 7.25 2.47 5.44
CA ALA A 99 6.39 2.39 6.63
C ALA A 99 7.08 3.01 7.86
N GLU A 100 8.35 2.67 8.10
CA GLU A 100 9.15 3.28 9.19
C GLU A 100 9.27 4.79 9.04
N LYS A 101 9.69 5.25 7.86
CA LYS A 101 9.93 6.66 7.58
C LYS A 101 8.69 7.50 7.82
N TYR A 102 7.51 7.00 7.47
CA TYR A 102 6.24 7.72 7.58
C TYR A 102 5.43 7.33 8.82
N GLY A 103 6.01 6.57 9.75
CA GLY A 103 5.37 6.22 11.02
C GLY A 103 4.08 5.43 10.84
N THR A 104 4.02 4.53 9.86
CA THR A 104 2.86 3.67 9.63
C THR A 104 3.20 2.19 9.67
N MET A 105 2.18 1.35 9.55
CA MET A 105 2.27 -0.10 9.65
C MET A 105 2.56 -0.74 8.28
N PHE A 106 3.27 -1.87 8.32
CA PHE A 106 3.66 -2.64 7.15
C PHE A 106 2.92 -3.98 7.09
N GLY A 107 2.07 -4.16 6.09
CA GLY A 107 1.43 -5.43 5.76
C GLY A 107 2.37 -6.35 4.98
N ILE A 108 2.61 -7.54 5.51
CA ILE A 108 3.49 -8.57 4.94
C ILE A 108 2.62 -9.68 4.38
N SER A 109 2.78 -10.02 3.10
CA SER A 109 2.11 -11.18 2.51
C SER A 109 2.85 -12.47 2.83
N SER A 110 2.11 -13.55 3.07
CA SER A 110 2.64 -14.93 3.09
C SER A 110 3.30 -15.35 1.76
N LEU A 111 3.02 -14.64 0.66
CA LEU A 111 3.66 -14.79 -0.64
C LEU A 111 4.68 -13.68 -0.93
N GLY A 112 5.34 -13.16 0.12
CA GLY A 112 6.41 -12.16 0.00
C GLY A 112 7.69 -12.73 -0.63
N THR A 113 8.48 -11.86 -1.24
CA THR A 113 9.79 -12.21 -1.85
C THR A 113 11.00 -11.94 -0.95
N VAL A 114 10.74 -11.57 0.30
CA VAL A 114 11.72 -11.35 1.38
C VAL A 114 11.20 -12.08 2.60
N SER A 115 12.10 -12.78 3.30
CA SER A 115 11.72 -13.63 4.42
C SER A 115 11.24 -12.79 5.61
N ILE A 116 10.33 -13.34 6.41
CA ILE A 116 9.79 -12.63 7.58
C ILE A 116 10.88 -12.37 8.63
N GLU A 117 11.89 -13.23 8.71
CA GLU A 117 13.06 -13.07 9.58
C GLU A 117 13.88 -11.86 9.17
N GLU A 118 14.14 -11.69 7.87
CA GLU A 118 14.86 -10.53 7.36
C GLU A 118 14.07 -9.24 7.61
N ILE A 119 12.75 -9.25 7.34
CA ILE A 119 11.89 -8.10 7.62
C ILE A 119 11.84 -7.80 9.13
N GLY A 120 11.76 -8.82 9.97
CA GLY A 120 11.76 -8.69 11.43
C GLY A 120 13.06 -8.12 11.97
N ALA A 121 14.19 -8.46 11.37
CA ALA A 121 15.52 -7.97 11.76
C ALA A 121 15.84 -6.56 11.24
N THR A 122 15.24 -6.14 10.12
CA THR A 122 15.64 -4.91 9.41
C THR A 122 14.62 -3.78 9.46
N ILE A 123 13.36 -4.07 9.77
CA ILE A 123 12.26 -3.09 9.78
C ILE A 123 11.68 -3.02 11.20
N ASN A 124 11.56 -1.83 11.77
CA ASN A 124 11.05 -1.56 13.12
C ASN A 124 9.59 -1.10 13.15
N ALA A 125 9.03 -0.70 12.01
CA ALA A 125 7.63 -0.30 11.91
C ALA A 125 6.68 -1.41 12.41
N PRO A 126 5.50 -1.08 12.96
CA PRO A 126 4.49 -2.09 13.27
C PRO A 126 4.18 -2.96 12.05
N LYS A 127 3.92 -4.26 12.24
CA LYS A 127 3.70 -5.22 11.15
C LYS A 127 2.38 -5.96 11.32
N ILE A 128 1.70 -6.23 10.20
CA ILE A 128 0.63 -7.22 10.12
C ILE A 128 1.07 -8.29 9.14
N PHE A 129 0.91 -9.56 9.53
CA PHE A 129 1.16 -10.68 8.64
C PHE A 129 -0.15 -11.21 8.06
N GLN A 130 -0.26 -11.20 6.74
CA GLN A 130 -1.37 -11.78 6.00
C GLN A 130 -1.07 -13.24 5.70
N LEU A 131 -1.90 -14.11 6.25
CA LEU A 131 -1.81 -15.56 6.10
C LEU A 131 -2.96 -16.09 5.25
N TYR A 132 -2.67 -17.08 4.40
CA TYR A 132 -3.68 -17.96 3.85
C TYR A 132 -3.78 -19.23 4.72
N PHE A 133 -5.00 -19.67 5.01
CA PHE A 133 -5.19 -20.93 5.72
C PHE A 133 -4.94 -22.10 4.75
N HIS A 134 -3.75 -22.69 4.83
CA HIS A 134 -3.34 -23.78 3.95
C HIS A 134 -4.01 -25.10 4.34
N LYS A 135 -4.19 -25.99 3.36
CA LYS A 135 -4.77 -27.33 3.58
C LYS A 135 -3.86 -28.19 4.46
N ASP A 136 -2.57 -28.14 4.17
CA ASP A 136 -1.53 -28.71 5.01
C ASP A 136 -1.36 -27.84 6.27
N ARG A 137 -1.29 -28.48 7.43
CA ARG A 137 -1.24 -27.84 8.75
C ARG A 137 0.12 -28.02 9.44
N GLY A 138 1.07 -28.70 8.78
CA GLY A 138 2.33 -29.18 9.35
C GLY A 138 2.44 -30.69 9.27
#